data_AF-A0A7J5WN82-F1
#
_entry.id   AF-A0A7J5WN82-F1
#
_cell.length_a   1.000
_cell.length_b   1.000
_cell.length_c   1.000
_cell.angle_alpha   90.00
_cell.angle_beta   90.00
_cell.angle_gamma   90.00
#
_symmetry.space_group_name_H-M   'P 1'
#
loop_
_entity.id
_entity.type
_entity.pdbx_description
1 polymer ?
#
loop_
_entity_poly.entity_id
_entity_poly.type
_entity_poly.pdbx_seq_one_letter_code
_entity_poly.pdbx_strand_id
1 'polypeptide(L)'
;MKMTRLFVCIWLLLLFISVHAQDFSNKGKEFWIAYPAHIDATSSRMALYISSTENTTGEVQLDGKVIPFTVTANQATTVQISPIAYNIYNAQSDGIGIGKGIKVVSLKPVVVYAHILNAARSGSTLVFPTNVLGKEYISLNFTQSSTNNARSQITVVATEDNTVISKEIFIKCKLLRT
;
A
#
# COMPACT_ATOMS: atom_id res chain seq x y z
N MET A 1 -1.91 57.88 3.83
CA MET A 1 -1.78 57.35 5.21
C MET A 1 -2.72 56.17 5.54
N LYS A 2 -3.83 55.94 4.81
CA LYS A 2 -4.71 54.76 5.02
C LYS A 2 -4.19 53.45 4.41
N MET A 3 -3.50 53.50 3.26
CA MET A 3 -2.96 52.29 2.59
C MET A 3 -1.80 51.63 3.35
N THR A 4 -0.91 52.41 4.00
CA THR A 4 0.24 51.86 4.74
C THR A 4 -0.18 51.02 5.95
N ARG A 5 -1.28 51.39 6.63
CA ARG A 5 -1.82 50.61 7.76
C ARG A 5 -2.44 49.28 7.30
N LEU A 6 -3.04 49.26 6.11
CA LEU A 6 -3.61 48.04 5.52
C LEU A 6 -2.52 47.02 5.18
N PHE A 7 -1.39 47.47 4.60
CA PHE A 7 -0.25 46.60 4.32
C PHE A 7 0.35 45.98 5.59
N VAL A 8 0.45 46.74 6.68
CA VAL A 8 0.94 46.23 7.97
C VAL A 8 0.00 45.16 8.54
N CYS A 9 -1.32 45.35 8.46
CA CYS A 9 -2.30 44.35 8.90
C CYS A 9 -2.23 43.05 8.08
N ILE A 10 -2.06 43.14 6.75
CA ILE A 10 -1.92 41.96 5.88
C ILE A 10 -0.62 41.21 6.19
N TRP A 11 0.48 41.93 6.44
CA TRP A 11 1.77 41.32 6.78
C TRP A 11 1.74 40.60 8.14
N LEU A 12 1.06 41.17 9.14
CA LEU A 12 0.80 40.52 10.42
C LEU A 12 -0.07 39.27 10.29
N LEU A 13 -1.04 39.26 9.36
CA LEU A 13 -1.88 38.08 9.12
C LEU A 13 -1.10 36.91 8.51
N LEU A 14 -0.13 37.19 7.65
CA LEU A 14 0.69 36.18 6.97
C LEU A 14 1.68 35.46 7.91
N LEU A 15 2.05 36.07 9.04
CA LEU A 15 2.97 35.49 10.03
C LEU A 15 2.35 34.34 10.85
N PHE A 16 1.03 34.18 10.82
CA PHE A 16 0.32 33.12 11.57
C PHE A 16 -0.07 31.91 10.70
N ILE A 17 0.32 31.88 9.43
CA ILE A 17 -0.04 30.79 8.53
C ILE A 17 1.00 29.68 8.64
N SER A 18 0.67 28.60 9.35
CA SER A 18 1.42 27.35 9.28
C SER A 18 1.07 26.63 7.98
N VAL A 19 2.01 26.57 7.05
CA VAL A 19 1.86 25.79 5.81
C VAL A 19 2.41 24.39 6.06
N HIS A 20 1.53 23.39 6.06
CA HIS A 20 1.94 21.99 6.05
C HIS A 20 2.27 21.59 4.61
N ALA A 21 3.55 21.37 4.32
CA ALA A 21 3.94 20.72 3.07
C ALA A 21 3.51 19.24 3.10
N GLN A 22 3.09 18.71 1.95
CA GLN A 22 2.77 17.30 1.79
C GLN A 22 4.07 16.48 1.88
N ASP A 23 4.27 15.75 2.97
CA ASP A 23 5.40 14.82 3.11
C ASP A 23 5.03 13.49 2.44
N PHE A 24 5.29 13.40 1.14
CA PHE A 24 5.18 12.14 0.39
C PHE A 24 6.36 11.24 0.74
N SER A 25 6.27 10.62 1.91
CA SER A 25 7.24 9.64 2.38
C SER A 25 6.70 8.21 2.23
N ASN A 26 7.58 7.27 1.87
CA ASN A 26 7.30 5.84 2.02
C ASN A 26 7.50 5.36 3.47
N LYS A 27 7.84 6.28 4.39
CA LYS A 27 8.00 6.03 5.82
C LYS A 27 6.73 6.43 6.56
N GLY A 28 6.17 5.52 7.33
CA GLY A 28 4.95 5.78 8.10
C GLY A 28 4.70 4.72 9.17
N LYS A 29 3.55 4.82 9.85
CA LYS A 29 3.22 3.95 10.99
C LYS A 29 2.11 2.95 10.71
N GLU A 30 1.35 3.16 9.65
CA GLU A 30 0.23 2.31 9.28
C GLU A 30 0.27 2.04 7.78
N PHE A 31 0.09 0.77 7.42
CA PHE A 31 0.08 0.30 6.03
C PHE A 31 -1.00 -0.75 5.85
N TRP A 32 -1.58 -0.78 4.65
CA TRP A 32 -2.51 -1.82 4.22
C TRP A 32 -1.97 -2.54 3.00
N ILE A 33 -2.05 -3.87 3.04
CA ILE A 33 -1.46 -4.76 2.04
C ILE A 33 -2.51 -5.78 1.63
N ALA A 34 -2.56 -6.09 0.34
CA ALA A 34 -3.36 -7.18 -0.22
C ALA A 34 -2.49 -8.42 -0.46
N TYR A 35 -3.10 -9.58 -0.35
CA TYR A 35 -2.56 -10.82 -0.90
C TYR A 35 -3.36 -11.23 -2.15
N PRO A 36 -2.98 -10.76 -3.35
CA PRO A 36 -3.66 -11.07 -4.60
C PRO A 36 -3.52 -12.55 -5.01
N ALA A 37 -4.19 -12.92 -6.10
CA ALA A 37 -4.07 -14.24 -6.68
C ALA A 37 -2.62 -14.54 -7.08
N HIS A 38 -2.24 -15.80 -6.89
CA HIS A 38 -0.95 -16.33 -7.30
C HIS A 38 -1.20 -17.64 -8.07
N ILE A 39 -0.40 -17.93 -9.10
CA ILE A 39 -0.54 -19.13 -9.93
C ILE A 39 -0.45 -20.43 -9.12
N ASP A 40 0.33 -20.39 -8.05
CA ASP A 40 0.50 -21.50 -7.10
C ASP A 40 -0.50 -21.48 -5.94
N ALA A 41 -1.59 -20.71 -6.08
CA ALA A 41 -2.66 -20.59 -5.10
C ALA A 41 -2.14 -20.33 -3.67
N THR A 42 -2.63 -21.07 -2.68
CA THR A 42 -2.23 -20.95 -1.28
C THR A 42 -0.86 -21.58 -0.98
N SER A 43 -0.17 -22.19 -1.95
CA SER A 43 1.21 -22.66 -1.72
C SER A 43 2.26 -21.55 -1.86
N SER A 44 1.85 -20.34 -2.27
CA SER A 44 2.71 -19.15 -2.21
C SER A 44 2.89 -18.65 -0.78
N ARG A 45 3.93 -17.85 -0.56
CA ARG A 45 4.20 -17.16 0.71
C ARG A 45 4.48 -15.68 0.48
N MET A 46 4.17 -14.86 1.47
CA MET A 46 4.54 -13.46 1.50
C MET A 46 5.61 -13.24 2.58
N ALA A 47 6.65 -12.50 2.24
CA ALA A 47 7.57 -11.91 3.19
C ALA A 47 7.35 -10.40 3.23
N LEU A 48 7.15 -9.86 4.43
CA LEU A 48 7.20 -8.42 4.68
C LEU A 48 8.58 -8.08 5.19
N TYR A 49 9.29 -7.19 4.49
CA TYR A 49 10.54 -6.62 4.95
C TYR A 49 10.25 -5.23 5.52
N ILE A 50 10.53 -5.07 6.81
CA ILE A 50 10.19 -3.87 7.57
C ILE A 50 11.49 -3.30 8.13
N SER A 51 11.78 -2.03 7.84
CA SER A 51 13.00 -1.37 8.30
C SER A 51 12.72 0.02 8.86
N SER A 52 13.61 0.50 9.73
CA SER A 52 13.56 1.86 10.25
C SER A 52 14.96 2.32 10.64
N THR A 53 15.15 3.63 10.73
CA THR A 53 16.38 4.25 11.24
C THR A 53 16.46 4.22 12.78
N GLU A 54 15.39 3.79 13.44
CA GLU A 54 15.29 3.71 14.90
C GLU A 54 14.82 2.33 15.36
N ASN A 55 15.18 1.95 16.58
CA ASN A 55 14.60 0.77 17.23
C ASN A 55 13.10 1.01 17.44
N THR A 56 12.28 0.06 17.02
CA THR A 56 10.83 0.12 17.20
C THR A 56 10.21 -1.26 17.23
N THR A 57 8.94 -1.32 17.64
CA THR A 57 8.12 -2.51 17.59
C THR A 57 6.83 -2.20 16.84
N GLY A 58 6.18 -3.25 16.39
CA GLY A 58 4.90 -3.16 15.73
C GLY A 58 4.25 -4.52 15.63
N GLU A 59 3.16 -4.56 14.90
CA GLU A 59 2.38 -5.76 14.68
C GLU A 59 1.80 -5.81 13.28
N VAL A 60 1.66 -7.03 12.77
CA VAL A 60 0.87 -7.31 11.58
C VAL A 60 -0.45 -7.90 12.03
N GLN A 61 -1.54 -7.19 11.76
CA GLN A 61 -2.91 -7.61 12.04
C GLN A 61 -3.51 -8.19 10.76
N LEU A 62 -3.97 -9.44 10.82
CA LEU A 62 -4.54 -10.15 9.68
C LEU A 62 -5.38 -11.34 10.12
N ASP A 63 -6.47 -11.63 9.42
CA ASP A 63 -7.35 -12.79 9.72
C ASP A 63 -7.77 -12.88 11.21
N GLY A 64 -8.07 -11.73 11.83
CA GLY A 64 -8.41 -11.65 13.26
C GLY A 64 -7.26 -11.99 14.23
N LYS A 65 -6.02 -12.13 13.74
CA LYS A 65 -4.82 -12.47 14.50
C LYS A 65 -3.79 -11.35 14.44
N VAL A 66 -2.81 -11.43 15.34
CA VAL A 66 -1.73 -10.46 15.49
C VAL A 66 -0.39 -11.17 15.48
N ILE A 67 0.54 -10.70 14.65
CA ILE A 67 1.93 -11.15 14.59
C ILE A 67 2.83 -9.99 15.05
N PRO A 68 3.41 -10.02 16.26
CA PRO A 68 4.31 -8.97 16.71
C PRO A 68 5.64 -9.02 15.97
N PHE A 69 6.28 -7.86 15.79
CA PHE A 69 7.64 -7.76 15.27
C PHE A 69 8.44 -6.65 15.97
N THR A 70 9.76 -6.81 15.94
CA THR A 70 10.72 -5.80 16.43
C THR A 70 11.65 -5.43 15.30
N VAL A 71 11.87 -4.14 15.11
CA VAL A 71 12.84 -3.58 14.14
C VAL A 71 14.02 -3.04 14.92
N THR A 72 15.21 -3.54 14.60
CA THR A 72 16.47 -2.94 15.04
C THR A 72 16.85 -1.83 14.07
N ALA A 73 17.30 -0.69 14.59
CA ALA A 73 17.70 0.46 13.81
C ALA A 73 18.67 0.08 12.68
N ASN A 74 18.39 0.59 11.48
CA ASN A 74 19.14 0.40 10.24
C ASN A 74 19.22 -1.07 9.76
N GLN A 75 18.35 -1.94 10.27
CA GLN A 75 18.24 -3.34 9.83
C GLN A 75 16.83 -3.64 9.35
N ALA A 76 16.72 -4.59 8.42
CA ALA A 76 15.43 -5.10 7.96
C ALA A 76 15.01 -6.30 8.80
N THR A 77 13.83 -6.22 9.39
CA THR A 77 13.14 -7.35 10.01
C THR A 77 12.22 -8.00 8.98
N THR A 78 12.18 -9.33 8.95
CA THR A 78 11.31 -10.06 8.03
C THR A 78 10.16 -10.73 8.79
N VAL A 79 8.92 -10.51 8.35
CA VAL A 79 7.73 -11.22 8.83
C VAL A 79 7.22 -12.12 7.71
N GLN A 80 7.18 -13.43 7.98
CA GLN A 80 6.70 -14.44 7.02
C GLN A 80 5.20 -14.69 7.21
N ILE A 81 4.45 -14.63 6.12
CA ILE A 81 2.99 -14.81 6.11
C ILE A 81 2.66 -15.91 5.08
N SER A 82 1.95 -16.93 5.55
CA SER A 82 1.45 -18.01 4.71
C SER A 82 -0.08 -17.92 4.59
N PRO A 83 -0.64 -17.94 3.37
CA PRO A 83 -2.08 -17.98 3.15
C PRO A 83 -2.74 -19.31 3.57
N ILE A 84 -1.95 -20.33 3.94
CA ILE A 84 -2.46 -21.57 4.57
C ILE A 84 -2.73 -21.34 6.06
N ALA A 85 -1.88 -20.56 6.74
CA ALA A 85 -2.00 -20.29 8.17
C ALA A 85 -3.04 -19.18 8.48
N TYR A 86 -3.30 -18.34 7.47
CA TYR A 86 -4.14 -17.15 7.59
C TYR A 86 -5.02 -17.01 6.35
N ASN A 87 -6.32 -16.78 6.54
CA ASN A 87 -7.31 -16.68 5.48
C ASN A 87 -7.25 -15.34 4.71
N ILE A 88 -6.07 -14.91 4.25
CA ILE A 88 -5.83 -13.62 3.59
C ILE A 88 -5.74 -13.69 2.06
N TYR A 89 -5.69 -14.89 1.48
CA TYR A 89 -5.61 -15.08 0.04
C TYR A 89 -6.88 -14.59 -0.66
N ASN A 90 -6.72 -13.67 -1.62
CA ASN A 90 -7.82 -13.12 -2.41
C ASN A 90 -7.64 -13.43 -3.91
N ALA A 91 -8.23 -14.54 -4.36
CA ALA A 91 -8.23 -14.97 -5.76
C ALA A 91 -9.57 -14.84 -6.47
N GLN A 92 -10.47 -14.02 -5.93
CA GLN A 92 -11.73 -13.74 -6.60
C GLN A 92 -11.47 -13.01 -7.92
N SER A 93 -12.22 -13.37 -8.97
CA SER A 93 -12.16 -12.69 -10.27
C SER A 93 -12.81 -11.31 -10.21
N ASP A 94 -13.90 -11.19 -9.45
CA ASP A 94 -14.54 -9.92 -9.09
C ASP A 94 -15.28 -10.11 -7.76
N GLY A 95 -15.41 -9.02 -7.00
CA GLY A 95 -16.07 -9.04 -5.68
C GLY A 95 -15.20 -8.53 -4.52
N ILE A 96 -15.79 -8.56 -3.32
CA ILE A 96 -15.17 -8.08 -2.09
C ILE A 96 -14.73 -9.28 -1.24
N GLY A 97 -13.42 -9.42 -1.07
CA GLY A 97 -12.83 -10.35 -0.12
C GLY A 97 -12.91 -9.81 1.31
N ILE A 98 -13.93 -10.22 2.06
CA ILE A 98 -14.09 -9.82 3.48
C ILE A 98 -12.93 -10.40 4.31
N GLY A 99 -12.29 -9.57 5.14
CA GLY A 99 -11.23 -9.99 6.06
C GLY A 99 -9.89 -10.34 5.39
N LYS A 100 -9.69 -9.96 4.11
CA LYS A 100 -8.48 -10.27 3.35
C LYS A 100 -7.34 -9.25 3.48
N GLY A 101 -7.58 -8.15 4.18
CA GLY A 101 -6.57 -7.11 4.39
C GLY A 101 -5.49 -7.55 5.37
N ILE A 102 -4.26 -7.16 5.09
CA ILE A 102 -3.10 -7.28 5.99
C ILE A 102 -2.74 -5.87 6.43
N LYS A 103 -2.89 -5.57 7.72
CA LYS A 103 -2.57 -4.26 8.29
C LYS A 103 -1.26 -4.34 9.05
N VAL A 104 -0.33 -3.43 8.76
CA VAL A 104 0.92 -3.28 9.53
C VAL A 104 0.82 -2.00 10.35
N VAL A 105 1.05 -2.09 11.65
CA VAL A 105 1.07 -0.96 12.56
C VAL A 105 2.39 -0.94 13.34
N SER A 106 3.02 0.22 13.49
CA SER A 106 4.26 0.38 14.26
C SER A 106 4.24 1.60 15.17
N LEU A 107 4.99 1.54 16.27
CA LEU A 107 5.09 2.65 17.23
C LEU A 107 5.80 3.87 16.63
N LYS A 108 6.89 3.62 15.88
CA LYS A 108 7.66 4.64 15.16
C LYS A 108 7.58 4.42 13.65
N PRO A 109 7.85 5.45 12.82
CA PRO A 109 7.79 5.31 11.36
C PRO A 109 8.76 4.24 10.84
N VAL A 110 8.26 3.33 10.01
CA VAL A 110 8.98 2.25 9.32
C VAL A 110 8.79 2.38 7.81
N VAL A 111 9.58 1.68 7.02
CA VAL A 111 9.36 1.43 5.58
C VAL A 111 9.01 -0.04 5.41
N VAL A 112 8.02 -0.34 4.57
CA VAL A 112 7.53 -1.71 4.35
C VAL A 112 7.65 -2.10 2.88
N TYR A 113 8.25 -3.27 2.63
CA TYR A 113 8.25 -3.93 1.33
C TYR A 113 7.52 -5.27 1.45
N ALA A 114 6.57 -5.52 0.55
CA ALA A 114 5.88 -6.79 0.46
C ALA A 114 6.42 -7.59 -0.73
N HIS A 115 6.66 -8.88 -0.52
CA HIS A 115 7.17 -9.79 -1.53
C HIS A 115 6.40 -11.10 -1.48
N ILE A 116 5.65 -11.42 -2.52
CA ILE A 116 4.98 -12.71 -2.69
C ILE A 116 5.83 -13.57 -3.60
N LEU A 117 6.06 -14.82 -3.21
CA LEU A 117 6.88 -15.74 -3.99
C LEU A 117 6.45 -17.20 -3.85
N ASN A 118 6.68 -17.96 -4.92
CA ASN A 118 6.78 -19.41 -4.89
C ASN A 118 7.69 -19.91 -6.01
N ALA A 119 8.57 -20.87 -5.71
CA ALA A 119 9.54 -21.41 -6.67
C ALA A 119 10.25 -20.28 -7.45
N ALA A 120 10.26 -20.33 -8.78
CA ALA A 120 10.88 -19.33 -9.67
C ALA A 120 9.92 -18.19 -10.05
N ARG A 121 8.95 -17.84 -9.20
CA ARG A 121 7.92 -16.81 -9.46
C ARG A 121 7.82 -15.87 -8.26
N SER A 122 7.91 -14.58 -8.52
CA SER A 122 7.86 -13.55 -7.49
C SER A 122 7.19 -12.27 -7.97
N GLY A 123 6.64 -11.52 -7.02
CA GLY A 123 6.15 -10.16 -7.20
C GLY A 123 6.40 -9.36 -5.93
N SER A 124 6.94 -8.16 -6.07
CA SER A 124 7.31 -7.29 -4.94
C SER A 124 6.78 -5.89 -5.14
N THR A 125 6.47 -5.22 -4.03
CA THR A 125 6.05 -3.82 -4.04
C THR A 125 6.58 -3.07 -2.81
N LEU A 126 6.91 -1.79 -3.01
CA LEU A 126 7.05 -0.84 -1.91
C LEU A 126 5.64 -0.45 -1.45
N VAL A 127 5.36 -0.56 -0.16
CA VAL A 127 4.06 -0.24 0.40
C VAL A 127 4.08 1.19 0.94
N PHE A 128 3.19 2.03 0.44
CA PHE A 128 3.02 3.38 0.96
C PHE A 128 2.16 3.39 2.23
N PRO A 129 2.46 4.28 3.19
CA PRO A 129 1.66 4.40 4.40
C PRO A 129 0.29 5.02 4.13
N THR A 130 -0.71 4.68 4.96
CA THR A 130 -2.11 5.10 4.79
C THR A 130 -2.28 6.61 4.59
N ASN A 131 -1.46 7.42 5.27
CA ASN A 131 -1.57 8.88 5.27
C ASN A 131 -1.10 9.55 3.96
N VAL A 132 -0.45 8.83 3.04
CA VAL A 132 -0.01 9.37 1.73
C VAL A 132 -0.76 8.76 0.55
N LEU A 133 -1.75 7.89 0.82
CA LEU A 133 -2.54 7.26 -0.23
C LEU A 133 -3.46 8.28 -0.91
N GLY A 134 -3.51 8.23 -2.24
CA GLY A 134 -4.46 8.97 -3.05
C GLY A 134 -5.79 8.23 -3.24
N LYS A 135 -6.72 8.87 -3.94
CA LYS A 135 -8.00 8.28 -4.35
C LYS A 135 -8.01 7.80 -5.80
N GLU A 136 -7.02 8.21 -6.58
CA GLU A 136 -6.93 7.93 -8.01
C GLU A 136 -5.65 7.15 -8.31
N TYR A 137 -5.80 6.01 -8.98
CA TYR A 137 -4.69 5.15 -9.37
C TYR A 137 -4.88 4.70 -10.81
N ILE A 138 -3.79 4.65 -11.56
CA ILE A 138 -3.77 4.15 -12.94
C ILE A 138 -3.06 2.80 -12.92
N SER A 139 -3.74 1.77 -13.42
CA SER A 139 -3.16 0.44 -13.63
C SER A 139 -2.92 0.21 -15.11
N LEU A 140 -1.67 -0.03 -15.48
CA LEU A 140 -1.29 -0.39 -16.84
C LEU A 140 -1.47 -1.90 -17.01
N ASN A 141 -2.35 -2.28 -17.93
CA ASN A 141 -2.68 -3.67 -18.19
C ASN A 141 -2.53 -3.98 -19.68
N PHE A 142 -2.32 -5.25 -20.00
CA PHE A 142 -2.31 -5.75 -21.37
C PHE A 142 -3.13 -7.04 -21.46
N THR A 143 -3.58 -7.39 -22.66
CA THR A 143 -4.29 -8.65 -22.87
C THR A 143 -3.34 -9.81 -22.63
N GLN A 144 -3.45 -10.44 -21.46
CA GLN A 144 -2.74 -11.66 -21.12
C GLN A 144 -3.58 -12.87 -21.54
N SER A 145 -2.98 -13.71 -22.39
CA SER A 145 -3.47 -15.04 -22.73
C SER A 145 -2.32 -16.01 -22.50
N SER A 146 -2.16 -16.44 -21.26
CA SER A 146 -1.15 -17.42 -20.86
C SER A 146 -1.83 -18.75 -20.46
N THR A 147 -1.02 -19.75 -20.11
CA THR A 147 -1.52 -21.04 -19.60
C THR A 147 -2.40 -20.86 -18.36
N ASN A 148 -3.32 -21.81 -18.13
CA ASN A 148 -4.20 -21.85 -16.95
C ASN A 148 -5.10 -20.61 -16.75
N ASN A 149 -5.57 -19.98 -17.84
CA ASN A 149 -6.44 -18.79 -17.77
C ASN A 149 -5.83 -17.64 -16.95
N ALA A 150 -4.50 -17.52 -16.90
CA ALA A 150 -3.85 -16.41 -16.21
C ALA A 150 -4.17 -15.08 -16.93
N ARG A 151 -4.79 -14.16 -16.17
CA ARG A 151 -5.18 -12.82 -16.61
C ARG A 151 -4.51 -11.77 -15.72
N SER A 152 -4.44 -10.54 -16.22
CA SER A 152 -4.05 -9.41 -15.38
C SER A 152 -5.11 -9.20 -14.30
N GLN A 153 -4.65 -8.99 -13.07
CA GLN A 153 -5.52 -8.75 -11.92
C GLN A 153 -5.10 -7.45 -11.25
N ILE A 154 -6.09 -6.67 -10.84
CA ILE A 154 -5.92 -5.57 -9.89
C ILE A 154 -6.60 -5.96 -8.59
N THR A 155 -5.92 -5.79 -7.47
CA THR A 155 -6.49 -5.94 -6.14
C THR A 155 -6.40 -4.60 -5.42
N VAL A 156 -7.51 -4.19 -4.82
CA VAL A 156 -7.61 -2.93 -4.06
C VAL A 156 -7.92 -3.27 -2.62
N VAL A 157 -7.24 -2.60 -1.69
CA VAL A 157 -7.53 -2.68 -0.25
C VAL A 157 -8.09 -1.34 0.19
N ALA A 158 -9.30 -1.37 0.74
CA ALA A 158 -9.88 -0.20 1.38
C ALA A 158 -9.27 -0.03 2.77
N THR A 159 -8.87 1.20 3.11
CA THR A 159 -8.36 1.55 4.44
C THR A 159 -9.47 1.97 5.41
N GLU A 160 -10.67 2.23 4.88
CA GLU A 160 -11.85 2.69 5.60
C GLU A 160 -13.09 1.85 5.21
N ASP A 161 -13.99 1.67 6.16
CA ASP A 161 -15.24 0.94 5.95
C ASP A 161 -16.15 1.66 4.94
N ASN A 162 -16.96 0.89 4.21
CA ASN A 162 -17.89 1.39 3.20
C ASN A 162 -17.24 2.19 2.05
N THR A 163 -15.95 1.95 1.78
CA THR A 163 -15.28 2.51 0.60
C THR A 163 -15.93 2.01 -0.69
N VAL A 164 -16.30 2.93 -1.59
CA VAL A 164 -16.85 2.62 -2.92
C VAL A 164 -15.77 2.79 -3.99
N ILE A 165 -15.61 1.78 -4.84
CA ILE A 165 -14.60 1.78 -5.93
C ILE A 165 -15.31 1.98 -7.27
N SER A 166 -14.99 3.05 -7.97
CA SER A 166 -15.35 3.25 -9.38
C SER A 166 -14.18 2.87 -10.29
N LYS A 167 -14.46 2.08 -11.33
CA LYS A 167 -13.46 1.66 -12.32
C LYS A 167 -13.78 2.34 -13.65
N GLU A 168 -12.81 3.03 -14.24
CA GLU A 168 -12.90 3.57 -15.61
C GLU A 168 -11.83 2.92 -16.49
N ILE A 169 -12.22 2.41 -17.66
CA ILE A 169 -11.32 1.71 -18.58
C ILE A 169 -10.99 2.65 -19.74
N PHE A 170 -9.73 3.08 -19.81
CA PHE A 170 -9.21 3.86 -20.93
C PHE A 170 -8.45 2.94 -21.92
N ILE A 171 -9.03 2.70 -23.09
CA ILE A 171 -8.34 2.02 -24.20
C ILE A 171 -7.71 3.08 -25.11
N LYS A 172 -6.46 3.48 -24.83
CA LYS A 172 -5.70 4.34 -25.74
C LYS A 172 -4.85 3.50 -26.69
N CYS A 173 -5.37 3.21 -27.88
CA CYS A 173 -4.58 2.69 -28.98
C CYS A 173 -3.85 3.85 -29.67
N LYS A 174 -2.57 4.07 -29.34
CA LYS A 174 -1.71 4.95 -30.13
C LYS A 174 -0.97 4.07 -31.14
N LEU A 175 -1.43 4.08 -32.39
CA LEU A 175 -0.67 3.53 -33.52
C LEU A 175 0.67 4.26 -33.60
N LEU A 176 1.73 3.64 -33.09
CA LEU A 176 3.09 4.02 -33.46
C LEU A 176 3.31 3.47 -34.86
N ARG A 177 3.12 4.33 -35.87
CA ARG A 177 3.69 4.06 -37.20
C ARG A 177 5.20 4.15 -37.04
N THR A 178 5.88 3.03 -37.27
CA THR A 178 7.31 3.00 -37.62
C THR A 178 7.51 3.61 -39.00
#